data_AF-A0A7J3F384-F1
#
_entry.id   AF-A0A7J3F384-F1
#
_cell.length_a   1.000
_cell.length_b   1.000
_cell.length_c   1.000
_cell.angle_alpha   90.00
_cell.angle_beta   90.00
_cell.angle_gamma   90.00
#
_symmetry.space_group_name_H-M   'P 1'
#
loop_
_entity.id
_entity.type
_entity.pdbx_description
1 polymer ?
#
loop_
_entity_poly.entity_id
_entity_poly.type
_entity_poly.pdbx_seq_one_letter_code
_entity_poly.pdbx_strand_id
1 'polypeptide(L)'
;MHFAVDVKTREILAMDVTMDDAHDSEVLPSLIMDVSRHRTIIEACMDGVYDSIKSYRLLRRMSVKPIIKLRRNARTDQGSPERCISTIVLKTLGDVEFS
;
A
#
# COMPACT_ATOMS: atom_id res chain seq x y z
N MET A 1 14.25 -0.79 4.71
CA MET A 1 14.50 -1.52 3.44
C MET A 1 13.17 -1.95 2.86
N HIS A 2 12.88 -1.55 1.63
CA HIS A 2 11.61 -1.74 0.94
C HIS A 2 11.87 -2.31 -0.45
N PHE A 3 11.00 -3.20 -0.91
CA PHE A 3 11.12 -3.79 -2.23
C PHE A 3 9.76 -3.84 -2.89
N ALA A 4 9.74 -3.64 -4.21
CA ALA A 4 8.57 -3.89 -5.05
C ALA A 4 8.84 -5.11 -5.92
N VAL A 5 7.90 -6.05 -5.93
CA VAL A 5 8.03 -7.34 -6.62
C VAL A 5 6.85 -7.50 -7.56
N ASP A 6 7.10 -7.96 -8.78
CA ASP A 6 6.05 -8.46 -9.66
C ASP A 6 5.62 -9.85 -9.16
N VAL A 7 4.37 -9.96 -8.71
CA VAL A 7 3.84 -11.22 -8.15
C VAL A 7 3.78 -12.35 -9.19
N LYS A 8 3.63 -12.02 -10.47
CA LYS A 8 3.52 -13.01 -11.56
C LYS A 8 4.89 -13.50 -12.00
N THR A 9 5.83 -12.59 -12.27
CA THR A 9 7.17 -12.96 -12.76
C THR A 9 8.15 -13.27 -11.63
N ARG A 10 7.80 -12.90 -10.38
CA ARG A 10 8.66 -12.96 -9.19
C ARG A 10 9.93 -12.11 -9.30
N GLU A 11 9.94 -11.14 -10.20
CA GLU A 11 11.05 -10.22 -10.40
C GLU A 11 10.97 -9.06 -9.40
N ILE A 12 12.12 -8.65 -8.86
CA ILE A 12 12.22 -7.41 -8.07
C ILE A 12 12.27 -6.24 -9.07
N LEU A 13 11.29 -5.35 -8.98
CA LEU A 13 11.15 -4.20 -9.88
C LEU A 13 11.80 -2.93 -9.33
N ALA A 14 11.82 -2.78 -8.01
CA ALA A 14 12.47 -1.67 -7.34
C ALA A 14 12.85 -2.06 -5.91
N MET A 15 13.85 -1.39 -5.37
CA MET A 15 14.33 -1.57 -4.01
C MET A 15 14.77 -0.21 -3.48
N ASP A 16 14.34 0.13 -2.28
CA ASP A 16 14.72 1.36 -1.61
C ASP A 16 15.24 1.06 -0.20
N VAL A 17 16.39 1.60 0.17
CA VAL A 17 17.05 1.36 1.46
C VAL A 17 17.06 2.66 2.24
N THR A 18 16.12 2.78 3.17
CA THR A 18 16.09 3.86 4.14
C THR A 18 16.87 3.54 5.40
N MET A 19 17.63 4.52 5.90
CA MET A 19 18.11 4.54 7.28
C MET A 19 16.98 5.08 8.19
N ASP A 20 16.93 4.62 9.44
CA ASP A 20 15.84 4.77 10.43
C ASP A 20 15.26 6.18 10.63
N ASP A 21 15.91 7.23 10.13
CA ASP A 21 15.50 8.63 10.28
C ASP A 21 14.54 9.14 9.19
N ALA A 22 14.30 8.37 8.11
CA ALA A 22 13.37 8.76 7.06
C ALA A 22 11.96 8.20 7.33
N HIS A 23 10.96 9.08 7.50
CA HIS A 23 9.57 8.64 7.60
C HIS A 23 9.17 7.85 6.35
N ASP A 24 8.73 6.59 6.51
CA ASP A 24 8.35 5.65 5.44
C ASP A 24 7.41 6.26 4.37
N SER A 25 6.64 7.28 4.73
CA SER A 25 5.79 8.05 3.81
C SER A 25 6.54 8.81 2.71
N GLU A 26 7.84 9.05 2.84
CA GLU A 26 8.69 9.71 1.84
C GLU A 26 9.27 8.74 0.80
N VAL A 27 9.27 7.45 1.12
CA VAL A 27 9.88 6.37 0.31
C VAL A 27 8.91 5.83 -0.74
N LEU A 28 7.60 5.90 -0.45
CA LEU A 28 6.61 5.36 -1.36
C LEU A 28 6.58 6.07 -2.74
N PRO A 29 6.68 7.40 -2.83
CA PRO A 29 6.76 8.09 -4.12
C PRO A 29 7.95 7.66 -4.98
N SER A 30 9.16 7.54 -4.39
CA SER A 30 10.37 7.10 -5.13
C SER A 30 10.19 5.69 -5.65
N LEU A 31 9.79 4.76 -4.77
CA LEU A 31 9.61 3.36 -5.11
C LEU A 31 8.59 3.15 -6.24
N ILE A 32 7.43 3.80 -6.17
CA ILE A 32 6.41 3.65 -7.23
C ILE A 32 6.88 4.27 -8.55
N MET A 33 7.55 5.43 -8.50
CA MET A 33 8.10 6.05 -9.69
C MET A 33 9.09 5.13 -10.39
N ASP A 34 9.98 4.48 -9.64
CA ASP A 34 10.95 3.54 -10.22
C ASP A 34 10.27 2.32 -10.83
N VAL A 35 9.29 1.71 -10.14
CA VAL A 35 8.51 0.60 -10.72
C VAL A 35 7.81 1.02 -12.01
N SER A 36 7.20 2.21 -12.02
CA SER A 36 6.44 2.72 -13.18
C SER A 36 7.29 2.94 -14.43
N ARG A 37 8.61 3.09 -14.29
CA ARG A 37 9.55 3.18 -15.43
C ARG A 37 9.74 1.83 -16.13
N HIS A 38 9.56 0.73 -15.40
CA HIS A 38 9.79 -0.62 -15.90
C HIS A 38 8.50 -1.34 -16.29
N ARG A 39 7.39 -1.05 -15.59
CA ARG A 39 6.10 -1.74 -15.75
C ARG A 39 4.92 -0.82 -15.47
N THR A 40 3.79 -1.07 -16.14
CA THR A 40 2.51 -0.47 -15.77
C THR A 40 1.98 -1.11 -14.49
N ILE A 41 1.69 -0.28 -13.48
CA ILE A 41 1.17 -0.74 -12.20
C ILE A 41 -0.36 -0.62 -12.24
N ILE A 42 -1.06 -1.73 -11.99
CA ILE A 42 -2.53 -1.77 -11.96
C ILE A 42 -3.03 -1.86 -10.51
N GLU A 43 -2.31 -2.59 -9.67
CA GLU A 43 -2.62 -2.84 -8.27
C GLU A 43 -1.33 -2.87 -7.47
N ALA A 44 -1.36 -2.36 -6.25
CA ALA A 44 -0.20 -2.34 -5.37
C ALA A 44 -0.56 -2.86 -3.97
N CYS A 45 0.02 -4.00 -3.61
CA CYS A 45 -0.09 -4.61 -2.29
C CYS A 45 1.01 -4.07 -1.37
N MET A 46 0.65 -3.47 -0.24
CA MET A 46 1.59 -2.83 0.68
C MET A 46 1.28 -3.16 2.13
N ASP A 47 2.30 -3.07 2.98
CA ASP A 47 2.16 -3.26 4.42
C ASP A 47 1.47 -2.06 5.11
N GLY A 48 0.97 -2.26 6.33
CA GLY A 48 0.24 -1.25 7.11
C GLY A 48 1.09 -0.08 7.61
N VAL A 49 2.39 -0.10 7.35
CA VAL A 49 3.26 1.07 7.44
C VAL A 49 2.82 2.15 6.44
N TYR A 50 2.29 1.75 5.27
CA TYR A 50 1.80 2.66 4.25
C TYR A 50 0.32 3.05 4.40
N ASP A 51 -0.35 2.66 5.50
CA ASP A 51 -1.74 3.09 5.81
C ASP A 51 -1.78 4.58 6.17
N SER A 52 -1.62 5.43 5.16
CA SER A 52 -1.61 6.87 5.28
C SER A 52 -2.41 7.51 4.13
N ILE A 53 -3.07 8.62 4.41
CA ILE A 53 -3.83 9.38 3.39
C ILE A 53 -2.93 9.78 2.21
N LYS A 54 -1.65 10.07 2.46
CA LYS A 54 -0.67 10.43 1.42
C LYS A 54 -0.48 9.26 0.44
N SER A 55 -0.33 8.04 0.95
CA SER A 55 -0.18 6.82 0.15
C SER A 55 -1.39 6.58 -0.75
N TYR A 56 -2.60 6.62 -0.18
CA TYR A 56 -3.83 6.43 -0.95
C TYR A 56 -4.02 7.50 -2.03
N ARG A 57 -3.74 8.77 -1.71
CA ARG A 57 -3.83 9.88 -2.70
C ARG A 57 -2.84 9.70 -3.83
N LEU A 58 -1.60 9.28 -3.54
CA LEU A 58 -0.59 9.01 -4.55
C LEU A 58 -1.05 7.91 -5.50
N LEU A 59 -1.46 6.76 -4.97
CA LEU A 59 -1.91 5.61 -5.76
C LEU A 59 -3.14 5.96 -6.61
N ARG A 60 -4.09 6.70 -6.03
CA ARG A 60 -5.27 7.21 -6.76
C ARG A 60 -4.91 8.13 -7.92
N ARG A 61 -3.91 9.02 -7.76
CA ARG A 61 -3.43 9.89 -8.85
C ARG A 61 -2.82 9.12 -10.00
N MET A 62 -2.24 7.95 -9.71
CA MET A 62 -1.63 7.07 -10.72
C MET A 62 -2.62 6.02 -11.24
N SER A 63 -3.90 6.10 -10.85
CA SER A 63 -4.92 5.10 -11.18
C SER A 63 -4.54 3.67 -10.77
N VAL A 64 -3.72 3.54 -9.71
CA VAL A 64 -3.31 2.26 -9.14
C VAL A 64 -4.27 1.90 -8.01
N LYS A 65 -4.77 0.66 -8.02
CA LYS A 65 -5.61 0.15 -6.93
C LYS A 65 -4.77 -0.14 -5.68
N PRO A 66 -5.03 0.50 -4.53
CA PRO A 66 -4.30 0.24 -3.29
C PRO A 66 -4.86 -0.99 -2.57
N ILE A 67 -4.00 -1.96 -2.25
CA ILE A 67 -4.27 -3.03 -1.29
C ILE A 67 -3.29 -2.89 -0.13
N ILE A 68 -3.66 -2.09 0.85
CA ILE A 68 -2.80 -1.78 2.00
C ILE A 68 -3.34 -2.54 3.21
N LYS A 69 -2.47 -3.31 3.88
CA LYS A 69 -2.83 -4.00 5.11
C LYS A 69 -3.27 -2.99 6.17
N LEU A 70 -4.48 -3.14 6.70
CA LEU A 70 -4.98 -2.25 7.74
C LEU A 70 -4.38 -2.59 9.10
N ARG A 71 -4.13 -1.58 9.92
CA ARG A 71 -3.76 -1.78 11.32
C ARG A 71 -4.99 -2.23 12.13
N ARG A 72 -4.78 -3.02 13.19
CA ARG A 72 -5.86 -3.59 14.04
C ARG A 72 -6.86 -2.53 14.56
N ASN A 73 -6.42 -1.29 14.74
CA ASN A 73 -7.23 -0.17 15.22
C ASN A 73 -7.65 0.80 14.09
N ALA A 74 -7.70 0.34 12.84
CA ALA A 74 -8.12 1.18 11.71
C ALA A 74 -9.57 1.66 11.92
N ARG A 75 -9.74 2.99 11.87
CA ARG A 75 -11.05 3.64 12.03
C ARG A 75 -11.72 3.80 10.67
N THR A 76 -13.04 3.60 10.65
CA THR A 76 -13.90 3.72 9.47
C THR A 76 -14.34 5.16 9.16
N ASP A 77 -14.13 6.09 10.09
CA ASP A 77 -14.56 7.50 10.02
C ASP A 77 -13.43 8.45 9.58
N GLN A 78 -12.22 7.94 9.36
CA GLN A 78 -11.05 8.73 8.97
C GLN A 78 -10.34 8.08 7.79
N GLY A 79 -9.96 8.86 6.77
CA GLY A 79 -9.09 8.41 5.67
C GLY A 79 -9.70 8.57 4.28
N SER A 80 -9.07 7.93 3.28
CA SER A 80 -9.57 7.94 1.90
C SER A 80 -10.72 6.94 1.70
N PRO A 81 -11.55 7.08 0.65
CA PRO A 81 -12.65 6.14 0.38
C PRO A 81 -12.19 4.68 0.27
N GLU A 82 -11.02 4.45 -0.34
CA GLU A 82 -10.43 3.12 -0.50
C GLU A 82 -10.06 2.49 0.85
N ARG A 83 -9.55 3.31 1.78
CA ARG A 83 -9.28 2.91 3.17
C ARG A 83 -10.58 2.55 3.91
N CYS A 84 -11.63 3.37 3.76
CA CYS A 84 -12.92 3.12 4.38
C CYS A 84 -13.53 1.79 3.90
N ILE A 85 -13.53 1.55 2.59
CA ILE A 85 -14.02 0.28 2.00
C ILE A 85 -13.21 -0.89 2.54
N SER A 86 -11.88 -0.81 2.53
CA SER A 86 -11.02 -1.86 3.08
C SER A 86 -11.31 -2.12 4.58
N THR A 87 -11.58 -1.07 5.35
CA THR A 87 -11.88 -1.20 6.79
C THR A 87 -13.24 -1.81 7.04
N ILE A 88 -14.25 -1.47 6.23
CA ILE A 88 -15.57 -2.10 6.27
C ILE A 88 -15.44 -3.58 5.94
N VAL A 89 -14.77 -3.91 4.84
CA VAL A 89 -14.54 -5.30 4.41
C VAL A 89 -13.82 -6.10 5.51
N LEU A 90 -12.78 -5.55 6.13
CA LEU A 90 -12.05 -6.24 7.21
C LEU A 90 -12.89 -6.43 8.48
N LYS A 91 -13.75 -5.47 8.84
CA LYS A 91 -14.67 -5.62 9.98
C LYS A 91 -15.80 -6.62 9.69
N THR A 92 -16.34 -6.62 8.48
CA THR A 92 -17.41 -7.53 8.07
C THR A 92 -16.90 -8.96 7.86
N LEU A 93 -15.67 -9.13 7.35
CA LEU A 93 -15.06 -10.45 7.15
C LEU A 93 -14.29 -10.94 8.38
N GLY A 94 -13.88 -10.05 9.29
CA GLY A 94 -13.18 -10.39 10.53
C GLY A 94 -14.04 -11.13 11.56
N ASP A 95 -15.36 -11.17 11.37
CA ASP A 95 -16.27 -12.08 12.11
C ASP A 95 -16.21 -13.53 11.59
N VAL A 96 -15.45 -13.78 10.52
CA VAL A 96 -15.13 -15.13 10.05
C VAL A 96 -13.69 -15.42 10.46
N GLU A 97 -13.51 -15.88 11.70
CA GLU A 97 -12.24 -16.45 12.12
C GLU A 97 -11.90 -17.62 11.19
N PHE A 98 -10.89 -17.44 10.34
CA PHE A 98 -10.23 -18.55 9.69
C PHE A 98 -9.40 -19.29 10.76
N SER A 99 -10.06 -20.21 11.48
CA SER A 99 -9.43 -21.27 12.27
C SER A 99 -8.74 -22.31 11.39
#